data_AF-A0A1G2RCG9-F1
#
_entry.id   AF-A0A1G2RCG9-F1
#
_cell.length_a   1.000
_cell.length_b   1.000
_cell.length_c   1.000
_cell.angle_alpha   90.00
_cell.angle_beta   90.00
_cell.angle_gamma   90.00
#
_symmetry.space_group_name_H-M   'P 1'
#
loop_
_entity.id
_entity.type
_entity.pdbx_description
1 polymer ?
#
loop_
_entity_poly.entity_id
_entity_poly.type
_entity_poly.pdbx_seq_one_letter_code
_entity_poly.pdbx_strand_id
1 'polypeptide(L)'
;MNFLFSLYHTVLFEPLFNILIVLYNLVPGSDFGVAVILVTLLARLAFAPLSAKAVVAQRKLTSLQPQTKEIQEKYKNNRDKQTRVLMELYKKEGVNPFAGILPILLQIPILIALYQVFWKGLGPEQLEFLYGFVASPGLIDPTFLGIVNLGEKSFAMAALAGALQFIQG
;
A
#
# COMPACT_ATOMS: atom_id res chain seq x y z
N MET A 1 3.31 -4.10 26.67
CA MET A 1 3.30 -4.50 25.25
C MET A 1 2.43 -3.52 24.49
N ASN A 2 2.92 -2.95 23.39
CA ASN A 2 2.30 -1.80 22.71
C ASN A 2 0.98 -2.20 22.03
N PHE A 3 -0.17 -1.75 22.54
CA PHE A 3 -1.51 -2.00 21.98
C PHE A 3 -1.61 -1.76 20.47
N LEU A 4 -0.90 -0.75 19.95
CA LEU A 4 -0.84 -0.46 18.51
C LEU A 4 -0.20 -1.59 17.69
N PHE A 5 0.81 -2.25 18.27
CA PHE A 5 1.49 -3.36 17.62
C PHE A 5 0.58 -4.59 17.53
N SER A 6 -0.16 -4.93 18.60
CA SER A 6 -1.12 -6.03 18.57
C SER A 6 -2.28 -5.77 17.62
N LEU A 7 -2.77 -4.53 17.56
CA LEU A 7 -3.84 -4.15 16.64
C LEU A 7 -3.39 -4.30 15.18
N TYR A 8 -2.20 -3.79 14.84
CA TYR A 8 -1.61 -3.96 13.52
C TYR A 8 -1.45 -5.45 13.15
N HIS A 9 -0.94 -6.25 14.08
CA HIS A 9 -0.67 -7.66 13.82
C HIS A 9 -1.96 -8.44 13.56
N THR A 10 -2.95 -8.28 14.45
CA THR A 10 -4.20 -9.04 14.40
C THR A 10 -5.11 -8.59 13.25
N VAL A 11 -5.17 -7.29 12.97
CA VAL A 11 -6.12 -6.72 11.98
C VAL A 11 -5.55 -6.70 10.57
N LEU A 12 -4.24 -6.54 10.41
CA LEU A 12 -3.61 -6.39 9.09
C LEU A 12 -2.64 -7.52 8.77
N PHE A 13 -1.66 -7.79 9.64
CA PHE A 13 -0.60 -8.74 9.31
C PHE A 13 -1.12 -10.18 9.18
N GLU A 14 -1.83 -10.69 10.19
CA GLU A 14 -2.33 -12.07 10.22
C GLU A 14 -3.28 -12.37 9.06
N PRO A 15 -4.32 -11.56 8.77
CA PRO A 15 -5.18 -11.81 7.62
C PRO A 15 -4.41 -11.78 6.30
N LEU A 16 -3.51 -10.81 6.11
CA LEU A 16 -2.74 -10.69 4.88
C LEU A 16 -1.80 -11.88 4.70
N PHE A 17 -1.13 -12.32 5.76
CA PHE A 17 -0.26 -13.49 5.75
C PHE A 17 -1.04 -14.76 5.44
N ASN A 18 -2.19 -14.97 6.07
CA ASN A 18 -3.04 -16.13 5.79
C ASN A 18 -3.55 -16.13 4.35
N ILE A 19 -3.97 -14.98 3.81
CA ILE A 19 -4.37 -14.86 2.40
C ILE A 19 -3.19 -15.21 1.49
N LEU A 20 -1.99 -14.73 1.80
CA LEU A 20 -0.79 -15.06 1.04
C LEU A 20 -0.52 -16.58 1.03
N ILE A 21 -0.62 -17.25 2.16
CA ILE A 21 -0.38 -18.71 2.25
C ILE A 21 -1.48 -19.51 1.55
N VAL A 22 -2.74 -19.09 1.66
CA VAL A 22 -3.84 -19.71 0.89
C VAL A 22 -3.59 -19.60 -0.60
N LEU A 23 -3.16 -18.42 -1.08
CA LEU A 23 -2.83 -18.22 -2.49
C LEU A 23 -1.60 -19.00 -2.91
N TYR A 24 -0.57 -19.05 -2.06
CA TYR A 24 0.64 -19.86 -2.29
C TYR A 24 0.31 -21.34 -2.49
N ASN A 25 -0.56 -21.90 -1.64
CA ASN A 25 -0.99 -23.29 -1.75
C ASN A 25 -1.91 -23.55 -2.96
N LEU A 26 -2.62 -22.52 -3.44
CA LEU A 26 -3.52 -22.62 -4.59
C LEU A 26 -2.79 -22.48 -5.92
N VAL A 27 -1.66 -21.77 -5.94
CA VAL A 27 -0.88 -21.53 -7.16
C VAL A 27 -0.17 -22.81 -7.61
N PRO A 28 -0.27 -23.18 -8.90
CA PRO A 28 0.46 -24.33 -9.44
C PRO A 28 1.96 -24.19 -9.24
N GLY A 29 2.59 -25.18 -8.60
CA GLY A 29 4.02 -25.18 -8.32
C GLY A 29 4.43 -24.36 -7.09
N SER A 30 3.48 -23.89 -6.29
CA SER A 30 3.73 -23.14 -5.05
C SER A 30 4.69 -21.95 -5.28
N ASP A 31 4.43 -21.16 -6.33
CA ASP A 31 5.26 -20.01 -6.67
C ASP A 31 4.93 -18.82 -5.77
N PHE A 32 5.91 -18.40 -4.98
CA PHE A 32 5.72 -17.33 -4.01
C PHE A 32 5.52 -15.96 -4.64
N GLY A 33 6.25 -15.65 -5.72
CA GLY A 33 6.09 -14.35 -6.37
C GLY A 33 4.75 -14.21 -7.07
N VAL A 34 4.22 -15.29 -7.65
CA VAL A 34 2.84 -15.31 -8.18
C VAL A 34 1.82 -15.11 -7.06
N ALA A 35 2.00 -15.75 -5.91
CA ALA A 35 1.13 -15.54 -4.74
C ALA A 35 1.14 -14.06 -4.29
N VAL A 36 2.32 -13.42 -4.21
CA VAL A 36 2.46 -11.99 -3.87
C VAL A 36 1.79 -11.07 -4.90
N ILE A 37 1.89 -11.39 -6.19
CA ILE A 37 1.18 -10.65 -7.26
C ILE A 37 -0.33 -10.75 -7.05
N LEU A 38 -0.86 -11.94 -6.75
CA LEU A 38 -2.28 -12.14 -6.49
C LEU A 38 -2.77 -11.38 -5.26
N VAL A 39 -2.02 -11.40 -4.15
CA VAL A 39 -2.31 -10.59 -2.96
C VAL A 39 -2.39 -9.10 -3.33
N THR A 40 -1.42 -8.62 -4.11
CA THR A 40 -1.36 -7.23 -4.55
C THR A 40 -2.55 -6.85 -5.41
N LEU A 41 -2.98 -7.73 -6.32
CA LEU A 41 -4.17 -7.52 -7.16
C LEU A 41 -5.45 -7.49 -6.32
N LEU A 42 -5.62 -8.42 -5.37
CA LEU A 42 -6.78 -8.45 -4.47
C LEU A 42 -6.86 -7.19 -3.61
N ALA A 43 -5.73 -6.77 -3.02
CA ALA A 43 -5.67 -5.52 -2.26
C ALA A 43 -6.03 -4.33 -3.15
N ARG A 44 -5.47 -4.25 -4.37
CA ARG A 44 -5.76 -3.17 -5.31
C ARG A 44 -7.24 -3.12 -5.70
N LEU A 45 -7.89 -4.26 -5.88
CA LEU A 45 -9.33 -4.34 -6.16
C LEU A 45 -10.17 -3.93 -4.94
N ALA A 46 -9.81 -4.38 -3.74
CA ALA A 46 -10.49 -4.00 -2.51
C ALA A 46 -10.42 -2.48 -2.26
N PHE A 47 -9.28 -1.85 -2.56
CA PHE A 47 -9.09 -0.40 -2.41
C PHE A 47 -9.45 0.42 -3.66
N ALA A 48 -9.80 -0.21 -4.78
CA ALA A 48 -10.19 0.47 -6.01
C ALA A 48 -11.28 1.55 -5.84
N PRO A 49 -12.40 1.32 -5.12
CA PRO A 49 -13.41 2.36 -4.94
C PRO A 49 -12.88 3.58 -4.16
N LEU A 50 -11.96 3.35 -3.23
CA LEU A 50 -11.32 4.43 -2.48
C LEU A 50 -10.33 5.21 -3.35
N SER A 51 -9.49 4.51 -4.12
CA SER A 51 -8.58 5.13 -5.09
C SER A 51 -9.33 5.95 -6.14
N ALA A 52 -10.48 5.47 -6.62
CA ALA A 52 -11.32 6.23 -7.56
C ALA A 52 -11.81 7.55 -6.95
N LYS A 53 -12.26 7.55 -5.68
CA LYS A 53 -12.65 8.78 -4.97
C LYS A 53 -11.47 9.75 -4.81
N ALA A 54 -10.27 9.23 -4.51
CA ALA A 54 -9.06 10.03 -4.41
C ALA A 54 -8.70 10.71 -5.74
N VAL A 55 -8.81 10.00 -6.87
CA VAL A 55 -8.56 10.56 -8.21
C VAL A 55 -9.55 11.68 -8.54
N VAL A 56 -10.84 11.50 -8.24
CA VAL A 56 -11.86 12.55 -8.46
C VAL A 56 -11.55 13.79 -7.63
N ALA A 57 -11.21 13.63 -6.35
CA ALA A 57 -10.84 14.74 -5.49
C ALA A 57 -9.58 15.47 -6.01
N GLN A 58 -8.58 14.72 -6.49
CA GLN A 58 -7.36 15.29 -7.07
C GLN A 58 -7.65 16.13 -8.32
N ARG A 59 -8.54 15.66 -9.20
CA ARG A 59 -8.96 16.44 -10.39
C ARG A 59 -9.61 17.76 -10.00
N LYS A 60 -10.45 17.76 -8.96
CA LYS A 60 -11.04 19.00 -8.43
C LYS A 60 -9.98 19.93 -7.86
N LEU A 61 -9.01 19.43 -7.10
CA LEU A 61 -7.87 20.23 -6.63
C LEU A 61 -7.09 20.85 -7.79
N THR A 62 -6.85 20.10 -8.86
CA THR A 62 -6.21 20.63 -10.08
C THR A 62 -7.02 21.77 -10.70
N SER A 63 -8.35 21.66 -10.77
CA SER A 63 -9.20 22.75 -11.28
C SER A 63 -9.21 24.00 -10.39
N LEU A 64 -8.89 23.86 -9.09
CA LEU A 64 -8.79 24.97 -8.15
C LEU A 64 -7.40 25.63 -8.13
N GLN A 65 -6.38 25.04 -8.77
CA GLN A 65 -5.03 25.60 -8.84
C GLN A 65 -4.97 27.09 -9.23
N PRO A 66 -5.72 27.62 -10.23
CA PRO A 66 -5.69 29.04 -10.55
C PRO A 66 -6.15 29.92 -9.38
N GLN A 67 -7.25 29.55 -8.71
CA GLN A 67 -7.76 30.29 -7.55
C GLN A 67 -6.82 30.17 -6.34
N THR A 68 -6.24 28.99 -6.14
CA THR A 68 -5.20 28.77 -5.12
C THR A 68 -3.99 29.67 -5.35
N LYS A 69 -3.54 29.84 -6.60
CA LYS A 69 -2.44 30.74 -6.95
C LYS A 69 -2.78 32.20 -6.68
N GLU A 70 -3.98 32.65 -7.05
CA GLU A 70 -4.44 34.02 -6.77
C GLU A 70 -4.47 34.33 -5.26
N ILE A 71 -4.99 33.41 -4.44
CA ILE A 71 -4.97 33.53 -2.97
C ILE A 71 -3.52 33.57 -2.47
N GLN A 72 -2.64 32.74 -3.03
CA GLN A 72 -1.24 32.70 -2.62
C GLN A 72 -0.51 34.01 -2.91
N GLU A 73 -0.77 34.63 -4.06
CA GLU A 73 -0.23 35.93 -4.44
C GLU A 73 -0.80 37.06 -3.57
N LYS A 74 -2.13 37.10 -3.40
CA LYS A 74 -2.82 38.14 -2.63
C LYS A 74 -2.43 38.18 -1.15
N TYR A 75 -2.14 37.02 -0.56
CA TYR A 75 -1.77 36.89 0.86
C TYR A 75 -0.32 36.43 1.07
N LYS A 76 0.58 36.67 0.12
CA LYS A 76 2.00 36.24 0.18
C LYS A 76 2.71 36.64 1.48
N ASN A 77 2.37 37.80 2.04
CA ASN A 77 2.98 38.35 3.26
C ASN A 77 2.24 37.95 4.55
N ASN A 78 1.16 37.17 4.47
CA ASN A 78 0.36 36.76 5.62
C ASN A 78 -0.04 35.29 5.50
N ARG A 79 0.84 34.40 5.97
CA ARG A 79 0.67 32.94 5.89
C ARG A 79 -0.56 32.42 6.65
N ASP A 80 -0.89 33.02 7.79
CA ASP A 80 -2.05 32.60 8.58
C ASP A 80 -3.34 32.90 7.82
N LYS A 81 -3.47 34.10 7.26
CA LYS A 81 -4.62 34.49 6.44
C LYS A 81 -4.68 33.68 5.14
N GLN A 82 -3.53 33.44 4.50
CA GLN A 82 -3.43 32.60 3.31
C GLN A 82 -3.97 31.18 3.58
N THR A 83 -3.51 30.53 4.66
CA THR A 83 -3.93 29.17 5.02
C THR A 83 -5.43 29.11 5.32
N ARG A 84 -5.96 30.10 6.04
CA ARG A 84 -7.38 30.17 6.38
C ARG A 84 -8.25 30.33 5.13
N VAL A 85 -7.93 31.28 4.26
CA VAL A 85 -8.70 31.53 3.03
C VAL A 85 -8.62 30.34 2.08
N LEU A 86 -7.47 29.67 2.00
CA LEU A 86 -7.30 28.46 1.20
C LEU A 86 -8.19 27.31 1.71
N MET A 87 -8.23 27.10 3.03
CA MET A 87 -9.10 26.09 3.64
C MET A 87 -10.59 26.42 3.49
N GLU A 88 -10.95 27.70 3.55
CA GLU A 88 -12.31 28.17 3.28
C GLU A 88 -12.71 27.90 1.81
N LEU A 89 -11.81 28.13 0.85
CA LEU A 89 -12.01 27.78 -0.56
C LEU A 89 -12.26 26.28 -0.72
N TYR A 90 -11.39 25.43 -0.16
CA TYR A 90 -11.55 23.97 -0.26
C TYR A 90 -12.87 23.48 0.36
N LYS A 91 -13.28 24.04 1.49
CA LYS A 91 -14.59 23.74 2.11
C LYS A 91 -15.76 24.20 1.25
N LYS A 92 -15.70 25.41 0.69
CA LYS A 92 -16.74 25.96 -0.19
C LYS A 92 -16.96 25.10 -1.43
N GLU A 93 -15.87 24.61 -2.01
CA GLU A 93 -15.89 23.75 -3.21
C GLU A 93 -16.11 22.26 -2.88
N GLY A 94 -16.23 21.91 -1.59
CA GLY A 94 -16.47 20.54 -1.13
C GLY A 94 -15.32 19.58 -1.46
N VAL A 95 -14.08 20.07 -1.48
CA VAL A 95 -12.89 19.29 -1.83
C VAL A 95 -12.03 19.04 -0.60
N ASN A 96 -11.59 17.80 -0.39
CA ASN A 96 -10.64 17.46 0.66
C ASN A 96 -9.20 17.42 0.10
N PRO A 97 -8.28 18.33 0.54
CA PRO A 97 -6.90 18.34 0.06
C PRO A 97 -6.11 17.08 0.46
N PHE A 98 -6.53 16.38 1.51
CA PHE A 98 -5.90 15.14 1.97
C PHE A 98 -6.49 13.88 1.33
N ALA A 99 -7.43 14.01 0.38
CA ALA A 99 -7.97 12.84 -0.30
C ALA A 99 -6.90 12.06 -1.09
N GLY A 100 -5.86 12.75 -1.58
CA GLY A 100 -4.75 12.13 -2.32
C GLY A 100 -3.77 11.32 -1.47
N ILE A 101 -3.60 11.64 -0.18
CA ILE A 101 -2.69 10.90 0.71
C ILE A 101 -3.33 9.64 1.30
N LEU A 102 -4.67 9.58 1.33
CA LEU A 102 -5.41 8.49 1.94
C LEU A 102 -5.11 7.10 1.34
N PRO A 103 -5.00 6.92 0.00
CA PRO A 103 -4.59 5.65 -0.58
C PRO A 103 -3.15 5.26 -0.18
N ILE A 104 -2.24 6.21 -0.07
CA ILE A 104 -0.84 5.97 0.30
C ILE A 104 -0.77 5.48 1.75
N LEU A 105 -1.53 6.12 2.66
CA LEU A 105 -1.58 5.72 4.07
C LEU A 105 -2.09 4.30 4.26
N LEU A 106 -2.96 3.80 3.38
CA LEU A 106 -3.42 2.42 3.42
C LEU A 106 -2.44 1.43 2.78
N GLN A 107 -1.67 1.88 1.77
CA GLN A 107 -0.69 1.05 1.10
C GLN A 107 0.54 0.76 1.97
N ILE A 108 1.00 1.75 2.75
CA ILE A 108 2.21 1.61 3.59
C ILE A 108 2.11 0.43 4.58
N PRO A 109 1.03 0.24 5.37
CA PRO A 109 0.88 -0.90 6.26
C PRO A 109 0.97 -2.27 5.55
N ILE A 110 0.41 -2.37 4.35
CA ILE A 110 0.44 -3.60 3.53
C ILE A 110 1.85 -3.88 3.06
N LEU A 111 2.57 -2.86 2.59
CA LEU A 111 3.97 -2.99 2.18
C LEU A 111 4.84 -3.43 3.37
N ILE A 112 4.62 -2.85 4.55
CA ILE A 112 5.33 -3.25 5.77
C ILE A 112 5.00 -4.70 6.13
N ALA A 113 3.75 -5.13 5.98
CA ALA A 113 3.35 -6.50 6.29
C ALA A 113 4.02 -7.50 5.34
N LEU A 114 3.99 -7.24 4.03
CA LEU A 114 4.70 -8.07 3.05
C LEU A 114 6.21 -8.08 3.32
N TYR A 115 6.81 -6.92 3.60
CA TYR A 115 8.23 -6.85 3.96
C TYR A 115 8.56 -7.69 5.20
N GLN A 116 7.71 -7.67 6.23
CA GLN A 116 7.91 -8.49 7.42
C GLN A 116 7.87 -9.99 7.12
N VAL A 117 7.04 -10.42 6.17
CA VAL A 117 7.01 -11.82 5.70
C VAL A 117 8.36 -12.22 5.07
N PHE A 118 8.93 -11.37 4.23
CA PHE A 118 10.26 -11.63 3.66
C PHE A 118 11.38 -11.52 4.69
N TRP A 119 11.30 -10.54 5.60
CA TRP A 119 12.39 -10.19 6.53
C TRP A 119 12.53 -11.17 7.69
N LYS A 120 11.42 -11.59 8.31
CA LYS A 120 11.47 -12.52 9.44
C LYS A 120 11.76 -13.97 9.00
N GLY A 121 11.96 -14.19 7.71
CA GLY A 121 12.05 -15.52 7.10
C GLY A 121 10.68 -16.17 7.02
N LEU A 122 10.58 -17.22 6.21
CA LEU A 122 9.39 -18.06 6.14
C LEU A 122 9.59 -19.31 7.01
N GLY A 123 10.06 -19.06 8.22
CA GLY A 123 10.40 -20.06 9.21
C GLY A 123 9.18 -20.64 9.93
N PRO A 124 9.41 -21.63 10.80
CA PRO A 124 8.35 -22.27 11.58
C PRO A 124 7.59 -21.31 12.48
N GLU A 125 8.25 -20.24 12.97
CA GLU A 125 7.65 -19.25 13.86
C GLU A 125 6.51 -18.47 13.19
N GLN A 126 6.55 -18.23 11.87
CA GLN A 126 5.42 -17.57 11.20
C GLN A 126 4.24 -18.50 11.00
N LEU A 127 4.47 -19.82 10.97
CA LEU A 127 3.39 -20.80 10.83
C LEU A 127 2.46 -20.80 12.05
N GLU A 128 2.92 -20.29 13.21
CA GLU A 128 2.08 -20.09 14.39
C GLU A 128 0.97 -19.05 14.18
N PHE A 129 1.13 -18.15 13.20
CA PHE A 129 0.12 -17.15 12.83
C PHE A 129 -0.91 -17.66 11.82
N LEU A 130 -0.82 -18.92 11.40
CA LEU A 130 -1.81 -19.52 10.52
C LEU A 130 -3.13 -19.76 11.25
N TYR A 131 -4.23 -19.39 10.60
CA TYR A 131 -5.54 -19.79 11.06
C TYR A 131 -5.72 -21.30 10.88
N GLY A 132 -6.47 -21.94 11.78
CA GLY A 132 -6.60 -23.40 11.80
C GLY A 132 -7.21 -24.04 10.54
N PHE A 133 -7.76 -23.24 9.63
CA PHE A 133 -8.28 -23.70 8.33
C PHE A 133 -7.26 -23.57 7.18
N VAL A 134 -6.11 -22.91 7.40
CA VAL A 134 -5.06 -22.74 6.39
C VAL A 134 -4.07 -23.89 6.49
N ALA A 135 -3.93 -24.64 5.40
CA ALA A 135 -2.96 -25.74 5.34
C ALA A 135 -1.53 -25.20 5.45
N SER A 136 -0.74 -25.78 6.35
CA SER A 136 0.67 -25.40 6.50
C SER A 136 1.47 -25.84 5.27
N PRO A 137 2.15 -24.91 4.58
CA PRO A 137 3.01 -25.24 3.43
C PRO A 137 4.32 -25.93 3.83
N GLY A 138 4.61 -26.05 5.14
CA GLY A 138 5.90 -26.52 5.62
C GLY A 138 6.98 -25.46 5.39
N LEU A 139 7.87 -25.70 4.43
CA LEU A 139 8.89 -24.73 4.02
C LEU A 139 8.36 -23.90 2.85
N ILE A 140 8.32 -22.59 3.01
CA ILE A 140 7.92 -21.69 1.92
C ILE A 140 9.18 -21.31 1.16
N ASP A 141 9.18 -21.62 -0.14
CA ASP A 141 10.26 -21.24 -1.04
C ASP A 141 10.00 -19.81 -1.55
N PRO A 142 10.84 -18.82 -1.22
CA PRO A 142 10.66 -17.43 -1.68
C PRO A 142 11.01 -17.23 -3.17
N THR A 143 11.26 -18.29 -3.92
CA THR A 143 11.62 -18.21 -5.32
C THR A 143 10.43 -17.80 -6.20
N PHE A 144 10.68 -16.87 -7.11
CA PHE A 144 9.80 -16.44 -8.18
C PHE A 144 10.23 -17.07 -9.49
N LEU A 145 9.27 -17.73 -10.15
CA LEU A 145 9.40 -18.44 -11.42
C LEU A 145 10.53 -19.48 -11.45
N GLY A 146 10.97 -19.96 -10.28
CA GLY A 146 12.13 -20.86 -10.15
C GLY A 146 13.48 -20.21 -10.47
N ILE A 147 13.53 -18.90 -10.73
CA ILE A 147 14.73 -18.20 -11.23
C ILE A 147 15.22 -17.08 -10.32
N VAL A 148 14.33 -16.45 -9.55
CA VAL A 148 14.66 -15.26 -8.75
C VAL A 148 14.25 -15.49 -7.31
N ASN A 149 15.22 -15.53 -6.38
CA ASN A 149 14.91 -15.55 -4.95
C ASN A 149 14.47 -14.15 -4.48
N LEU A 150 13.22 -14.01 -4.03
CA LEU A 150 12.67 -12.74 -3.57
C LEU A 150 13.08 -12.38 -2.13
N GLY A 151 13.60 -13.35 -1.37
CA GLY A 151 14.15 -13.12 -0.03
C GLY A 151 15.52 -12.46 -0.04
N GLU A 152 16.20 -12.47 -1.18
CA GLU A 152 17.52 -11.88 -1.36
C GLU A 152 17.46 -10.51 -2.04
N LYS A 153 18.49 -9.68 -1.79
CA LYS A 153 18.60 -8.38 -2.44
C LYS A 153 18.91 -8.57 -3.93
N SER A 154 17.98 -8.18 -4.79
CA SER A 154 18.19 -8.17 -6.24
C SER A 154 18.21 -6.75 -6.80
N PHE A 155 19.37 -6.32 -7.29
CA PHE A 155 19.51 -5.02 -7.97
C PHE A 155 18.65 -4.93 -9.23
N ALA A 156 18.56 -6.02 -9.99
CA ALA A 156 17.74 -6.09 -11.20
C ALA A 156 16.25 -5.84 -10.90
N MET A 157 15.73 -6.48 -9.85
CA MET A 157 14.33 -6.27 -9.42
C MET A 157 14.10 -4.84 -8.92
N ALA A 158 15.04 -4.27 -8.18
CA ALA A 158 14.94 -2.90 -7.72
C ALA A 158 14.97 -1.89 -8.89
N ALA A 159 15.85 -2.08 -9.87
CA ALA A 159 15.94 -1.23 -11.06
C ALA A 159 14.66 -1.34 -11.92
N LEU A 160 14.15 -2.56 -12.11
CA LEU A 160 12.90 -2.81 -12.84
C LEU A 160 11.70 -2.18 -12.13
N ALA A 161 11.60 -2.31 -10.81
CA ALA A 161 10.56 -1.66 -10.02
C ALA A 161 10.63 -0.12 -10.16
N GLY A 162 11.83 0.46 -10.12
CA GLY A 162 12.04 1.90 -10.34
C GLY A 162 11.61 2.35 -11.74
N ALA A 163 11.96 1.59 -12.78
CA ALA A 163 11.57 1.88 -14.16
C ALA A 163 10.05 1.80 -14.34
N LEU A 164 9.40 0.77 -13.79
CA LEU A 164 7.94 0.62 -13.83
C LEU A 164 7.23 1.73 -13.07
N GLN A 165 7.75 2.13 -11.91
CA GLN A 165 7.21 3.23 -11.13
C GLN A 165 7.30 4.58 -11.85
N PHE A 166 8.39 4.80 -12.61
CA PHE A 166 8.54 6.00 -13.45
C PHE A 166 7.54 6.03 -14.61
N ILE A 167 7.22 4.88 -15.21
CA ILE A 167 6.21 4.80 -16.27
C ILE A 167 4.79 5.01 -15.71
N GLN A 168 4.56 4.61 -14.45
CA GLN A 168 3.26 4.75 -13.79
C GLN A 168 2.99 6.16 -13.25
N GLY A 169 4.04 6.90 -12.86
CA GLY A 169 3.98 8.24 -12.25
C GLY A 169 3.85 9.35 -13.27
#